data_AF-V8N382-F1
#
_entry.id   AF-V8N382-F1
#
_cell.length_a   1.000
_cell.length_b   1.000
_cell.length_c   1.000
_cell.angle_alpha   90.00
_cell.angle_beta   90.00
_cell.angle_gamma   90.00
#
_symmetry.space_group_name_H-M   'P 1'
#
loop_
_entity.id
_entity.type
_entity.pdbx_description
1 polymer ?
#
loop_
_entity_poly.entity_id
_entity_poly.type
_entity_poly.pdbx_seq_one_letter_code
_entity_poly.pdbx_strand_id
1 'polypeptide(L)'
;MALATPECEVFDNFAPGPVKWFLVGEPQWKLIYQDIKTNEADERITRDYPNSKTDFTISIRNVTLEDTGTYCCVKEKRDVRGSEVFLGGRGTQVVVEACDGLADASLTN
;
A
#
# COMPACT_ATOMS: atom_id res chain seq x y z
N MET A 1 17.57 4.86 5.56
CA MET A 1 16.34 4.09 5.81
C MET A 1 15.40 4.39 4.66
N ALA A 2 14.91 3.37 3.94
CA ALA A 2 13.97 3.55 2.84
C ALA A 2 12.52 3.62 3.38
N LEU A 3 11.69 4.42 2.73
CA LEU A 3 10.27 4.66 3.05
C LEU A 3 9.47 4.53 1.74
N ALA A 4 8.30 3.89 1.81
CA ALA A 4 7.34 3.83 0.73
C ALA A 4 6.00 4.36 1.21
N THR A 5 5.38 5.23 0.41
CA THR A 5 4.12 5.90 0.75
C THR A 5 3.10 5.68 -0.36
N PRO A 6 2.50 4.48 -0.48
CA PRO A 6 1.48 4.24 -1.49
C PRO A 6 0.20 5.01 -1.15
N GLU A 7 -0.22 5.88 -2.08
CA GLU A 7 -1.37 6.75 -1.93
C GLU A 7 -2.67 6.03 -2.32
N CYS A 8 -3.72 6.23 -1.52
CA CYS A 8 -5.05 5.74 -1.84
C CYS A 8 -6.12 6.74 -1.42
N GLU A 9 -6.72 7.38 -2.42
CA GLU A 9 -7.91 8.19 -2.26
C GLU A 9 -9.13 7.48 -2.83
N VAL A 10 -10.19 7.42 -2.02
CA VAL A 10 -11.51 6.92 -2.39
C VAL A 10 -12.52 8.06 -2.25
N PHE A 11 -13.46 8.13 -3.18
CA PHE A 11 -14.49 9.17 -3.19
C PHE A 11 -15.47 9.04 -1.99
N ASP A 12 -15.96 10.17 -1.46
CA ASP A 12 -16.80 10.24 -0.24
C ASP A 12 -18.19 9.58 -0.42
N ASN A 13 -18.61 9.32 -1.66
CA ASN A 13 -19.86 8.61 -1.96
C ASN A 13 -19.81 7.10 -1.65
N PHE A 14 -18.67 6.56 -1.19
CA PHE A 14 -18.54 5.15 -0.83
C PHE A 14 -18.97 4.88 0.61
N ALA A 15 -19.76 3.82 0.78
CA ALA A 15 -20.20 3.34 2.08
C ALA A 15 -19.01 3.12 3.04
N PRO A 16 -19.22 3.29 4.37
CA PRO A 16 -18.20 3.00 5.37
C PRO A 16 -17.83 1.51 5.29
N GLY A 17 -16.55 1.23 5.14
CA GLY A 17 -16.01 -0.11 5.01
C GLY A 17 -14.49 -0.09 5.13
N PRO A 18 -13.89 -1.20 5.59
CA PRO A 18 -12.45 -1.30 5.75
C PRO A 18 -11.75 -1.25 4.39
N VAL A 19 -10.52 -0.73 4.40
CA VAL A 19 -9.61 -0.77 3.25
C VAL A 19 -8.54 -1.81 3.50
N LYS A 20 -8.24 -2.57 2.46
CA LYS A 20 -7.16 -3.54 2.40
C LYS A 20 -6.15 -3.07 1.36
N TRP A 21 -4.87 -3.25 1.67
CA TRP A 21 -3.78 -3.01 0.75
C TRP A 21 -3.16 -4.34 0.35
N PHE A 22 -2.97 -4.52 -0.95
CA PHE A 22 -2.35 -5.70 -1.53
C PHE A 22 -1.08 -5.31 -2.27
N LEU A 23 0.00 -6.03 -2.01
CA LEU A 23 1.14 -6.03 -2.91
C LEU A 23 0.83 -7.03 -4.02
N VAL A 24 0.67 -6.52 -5.24
CA VAL A 24 0.49 -7.30 -6.45
C VAL A 24 1.86 -7.82 -6.87
N GLY A 25 2.08 -9.11 -6.61
CA GLY A 25 3.21 -9.88 -7.14
C GLY A 25 2.70 -11.10 -7.92
N GLU A 26 3.49 -11.57 -8.88
CA GLU A 26 3.30 -12.90 -9.44
C GLU A 26 3.87 -13.94 -8.46
N PRO A 27 3.15 -15.02 -8.09
CA PRO A 27 1.88 -15.52 -8.66
C PRO A 27 0.60 -15.14 -7.88
N GLN A 28 0.68 -14.37 -6.79
CA GLN A 28 -0.49 -14.06 -5.95
C GLN A 28 -0.42 -12.69 -5.26
N TRP A 29 -1.59 -12.11 -4.99
CA TRP A 29 -1.71 -10.86 -4.23
C TRP A 29 -1.43 -11.12 -2.76
N LYS A 30 -0.48 -10.38 -2.18
CA LYS A 30 -0.15 -10.46 -0.75
C LYS A 30 -0.86 -9.33 -0.02
N LEU A 31 -1.70 -9.66 0.97
CA LEU A 31 -2.26 -8.66 1.89
C LEU A 31 -1.12 -8.06 2.71
N ILE A 32 -0.90 -6.75 2.62
CA ILE A 32 0.13 -6.05 3.40
C ILE A 32 -0.45 -5.22 4.54
N TYR A 33 -1.67 -4.71 4.39
CA TYR A 33 -2.32 -3.91 5.44
C TYR A 33 -3.83 -4.02 5.36
N GLN A 34 -4.48 -3.96 6.52
CA GLN A 34 -5.93 -3.95 6.68
C GLN A 34 -6.30 -2.90 7.73
N ASP A 35 -7.28 -2.04 7.41
CA ASP A 35 -7.74 -0.96 8.30
C ASP A 35 -8.47 -1.48 9.57
N ILE A 36 -9.04 -2.70 9.50
CA ILE A 36 -9.51 -3.40 10.69
C ILE A 36 -8.28 -3.92 11.42
N LYS A 37 -7.99 -3.40 12.62
CA LYS A 37 -6.91 -3.91 13.47
C LYS A 37 -7.06 -5.42 13.67
N THR A 38 -6.26 -6.19 12.95
CA THR A 38 -6.00 -7.59 13.27
C THR A 38 -4.67 -7.65 14.02
N ASN A 39 -4.50 -8.74 14.76
CA ASN A 39 -3.33 -9.04 15.58
C ASN A 39 -2.07 -9.33 14.73
N GLU A 40 -2.20 -9.30 13.40
CA GLU A 40 -1.20 -9.69 12.40
C GLU A 40 -0.74 -8.51 11.52
N ALA A 41 -1.05 -7.28 11.91
CA ALA A 41 -0.63 -6.08 11.18
C ALA A 41 0.89 -5.87 11.28
N ASP A 42 1.56 -5.68 10.15
CA ASP A 42 3.00 -5.35 10.08
C ASP A 42 3.25 -4.00 10.78
N GLU A 43 4.01 -4.02 11.88
CA GLU A 43 4.32 -2.82 12.70
C GLU A 43 5.07 -1.73 11.92
N ARG A 44 5.68 -2.09 10.79
CA ARG A 44 6.35 -1.15 9.90
C ARG A 44 5.37 -0.24 9.16
N ILE A 45 4.10 -0.61 9.08
CA ILE A 45 3.08 0.07 8.30
C ILE A 45 2.24 0.95 9.22
N THR A 46 2.09 2.22 8.85
CA THR A 46 1.26 3.18 9.58
C THR A 46 0.32 3.89 8.62
N ARG A 47 -0.93 4.13 9.02
CA ARG A 47 -1.84 4.96 8.24
C ARG A 47 -1.56 6.43 8.52
N ASP A 48 -1.35 7.22 7.48
CA ASP A 48 -0.98 8.63 7.61
C ASP A 48 -2.18 9.48 8.06
N TYR A 49 -3.38 9.12 7.60
CA TYR A 49 -4.63 9.79 7.93
C TYR A 49 -5.63 8.85 8.61
N PRO A 50 -5.41 8.44 9.87
CA PRO A 50 -6.24 7.42 10.54
C PRO A 50 -7.70 7.82 10.74
N ASN A 51 -8.00 9.12 10.75
CA ASN A 51 -9.35 9.65 10.92
C ASN A 51 -10.04 9.99 9.59
N SER A 52 -9.34 9.88 8.46
CA SER A 52 -9.92 10.18 7.15
C SER A 52 -10.85 9.05 6.70
N LYS A 53 -11.93 9.38 5.98
CA LYS A 53 -12.85 8.39 5.39
C LYS A 53 -12.65 8.18 3.90
N THR A 54 -11.83 9.04 3.31
CA THR A 54 -11.53 9.15 1.88
C THR A 54 -10.06 8.89 1.61
N ASP A 55 -9.17 9.22 2.54
CA ASP A 55 -7.73 9.03 2.40
C ASP A 55 -7.26 7.84 3.24
N PHE A 56 -6.75 6.82 2.56
CA PHE A 56 -6.24 5.57 3.13
C PHE A 56 -4.76 5.38 2.80
N THR A 57 -4.05 6.47 2.57
CA THR A 57 -2.60 6.48 2.38
C THR A 57 -1.90 5.88 3.61
N ILE A 58 -0.94 5.01 3.33
CA ILE A 58 -0.11 4.34 4.34
C ILE A 58 1.36 4.67 4.09
N SER A 59 2.13 4.64 5.18
CA SER A 59 3.58 4.75 5.20
C SER A 59 4.18 3.42 5.65
N ILE A 60 5.03 2.84 4.81
CA ILE A 60 5.77 1.60 5.07
C ILE A 60 7.21 1.98 5.39
N ARG A 61 7.65 1.72 6.62
CA ARG A 61 9.02 2.00 7.10
C ARG A 61 9.92 0.78 6.93
N ASN A 62 11.23 0.98 6.88
CA ASN A 62 12.21 -0.11 6.72
C ASN A 62 11.87 -0.99 5.51
N VAL A 63 11.65 -0.34 4.37
CA VAL A 63 11.31 -1.01 3.12
C VAL A 63 12.54 -1.76 2.60
N THR A 64 12.36 -3.01 2.17
CA THR A 64 13.42 -3.84 1.57
C THR A 64 13.16 -4.10 0.08
N LEU A 65 14.11 -4.72 -0.61
CA LEU A 65 13.92 -5.15 -2.00
C LEU A 65 12.72 -6.11 -2.18
N GLU A 66 12.31 -6.80 -1.12
CA GLU A 66 11.16 -7.72 -1.12
C GLU A 66 9.81 -6.98 -1.11
N ASP A 67 9.80 -5.71 -0.68
CA ASP A 67 8.63 -4.85 -0.70
C ASP A 67 8.44 -4.15 -2.07
N THR A 68 9.36 -4.32 -3.01
CA THR A 68 9.22 -3.81 -4.38
C THR A 68 8.01 -4.45 -5.08
N GLY A 69 7.11 -3.62 -5.60
CA GLY A 69 5.98 -4.09 -6.41
C GLY A 69 4.88 -3.06 -6.57
N THR A 70 3.72 -3.52 -7.05
CA THR A 70 2.56 -2.63 -7.25
C THR A 70 1.60 -2.78 -6.09
N TYR A 71 1.35 -1.70 -5.35
CA TYR A 71 0.44 -1.67 -4.23
C TYR A 71 -0.96 -1.27 -4.70
N CYS A 72 -1.93 -2.16 -4.54
CA CYS A 72 -3.34 -1.89 -4.85
C CYS A 72 -4.15 -1.75 -3.56
N CYS A 73 -4.80 -0.60 -3.38
CA CYS A 73 -5.80 -0.45 -2.33
C CYS A 73 -7.16 -0.95 -2.82
N VAL A 74 -7.87 -1.68 -1.96
CA VAL A 74 -9.19 -2.22 -2.23
C VAL A 74 -10.09 -1.87 -1.07
N LYS A 75 -11.21 -1.22 -1.36
CA LYS A 75 -12.27 -0.94 -0.37
C LYS A 75 -13.36 -1.99 -0.50
N GLU A 76 -13.65 -2.69 0.59
CA GLU A 76 -14.75 -3.64 0.64
C GLU A 76 -16.07 -2.88 0.87
N LYS A 77 -16.97 -2.94 -0.10
CA LYS A 77 -18.35 -2.47 0.06
C LYS A 77 -19.23 -3.66 0.47
N ARG A 78 -19.90 -3.58 1.62
CA ARG A 78 -21.08 -4.42 1.87
C ARG A 78 -22.26 -3.81 1.13
N ASP A 79 -22.80 -4.52 0.14
CA ASP A 79 -24.11 -4.17 -0.41
C ASP A 79 -25.22 -4.44 0.62
N VAL A 80 -26.40 -3.84 0.43
CA VAL A 80 -27.59 -4.00 1.30
C VAL A 80 -28.01 -5.47 1.42
N ARG A 81 -27.58 -6.32 0.47
CA ARG A 81 -27.79 -7.77 0.45
C ARG A 81 -26.65 -8.61 1.04
N GLY A 82 -25.61 -7.98 1.59
CA GLY A 82 -24.44 -8.67 2.14
C GLY A 82 -23.40 -9.10 1.11
N SER A 83 -23.55 -8.74 -0.17
CA SER A 83 -22.54 -9.04 -1.21
C SER A 83 -21.36 -8.06 -1.12
N GLU A 84 -20.15 -8.61 -1.05
CA GLU A 84 -18.89 -7.86 -1.02
C GLU A 84 -18.53 -7.41 -2.43
N VAL A 85 -18.56 -6.10 -2.69
CA VAL A 85 -18.07 -5.51 -3.94
C VAL A 85 -16.69 -4.93 -3.67
N PHE A 86 -15.69 -5.43 -4.39
CA PHE A 86 -14.30 -4.95 -4.33
C PHE A 86 -14.13 -3.79 -5.29
N LEU A 87 -13.88 -2.58 -4.76
CA LEU A 87 -13.48 -1.44 -5.57
C LEU A 87 -11.99 -1.23 -5.39
N GLY A 88 -11.22 -1.51 -6.44
CA GLY A 88 -9.79 -1.21 -6.49
C GLY A 88 -9.58 0.28 -6.74
N GLY A 89 -8.69 0.90 -5.95
CA GLY A 89 -8.10 2.19 -6.30
C GLY A 89 -7.21 2.08 -7.55
N ARG A 90 -6.65 3.20 -8.01
CA ARG A 90 -5.76 3.22 -9.19
C ARG A 90 -4.51 2.35 -9.04
N GLY A 91 -4.16 1.98 -7.81
CA GLY A 91 -2.91 1.30 -7.49
C GLY A 91 -1.72 2.26 -7.61
N THR A 92 -0.69 2.01 -6.81
CA THR A 92 0.55 2.81 -6.77
C THR A 92 1.73 1.86 -6.92
N GLN A 93 2.55 2.06 -7.95
CA GLN A 93 3.77 1.27 -8.12
C GLN A 93 4.87 1.85 -7.23
N VAL A 94 5.54 0.97 -6.48
CA VAL A 94 6.67 1.32 -5.60
C VAL A 94 7.85 0.45 -6.02
N VAL A 95 8.96 1.11 -6.37
CA VAL A 95 10.22 0.45 -6.71
C VAL A 95 11.24 0.79 -5.63
N VAL A 96 11.81 -0.23 -5.01
CA VAL A 96 12.88 -0.08 -4.02
C VAL A 96 14.16 -0.50 -4.71
N GLU A 97 15.03 0.46 -4.95
CA GLU A 97 16.34 0.20 -5.52
C GLU A 97 17.39 0.16 -4.40
N ALA A 98 18.28 -0.82 -4.44
CA ALA A 98 19.47 -0.79 -3.62
C ALA A 98 20.35 0.34 -4.15
N CYS A 99 20.53 1.39 -3.35
CA CYS A 99 21.59 2.35 -3.59
C CYS A 99 22.92 1.66 -3.25
N ASP A 100 23.37 0.75 -4.11
CA ASP A 100 24.75 0.33 -4.12
C ASP A 100 25.55 1.53 -4.63
N GLY A 101 26.50 1.99 -3.81
CA GLY A 101 27.07 3.32 -3.92
C GLY A 101 27.54 3.67 -5.32
N LEU A 102 27.36 4.93 -5.70
CA LEU A 102 28.05 5.56 -6.82
C LEU A 102 29.57 5.56 -6.54
N ALA A 103 30.20 4.40 -6.68
CA ALA A 103 31.62 4.21 -6.89
C ALA A 103 31.83 3.95 -8.38
N ASP A 104 31.60 4.99 -9.19
CA ASP A 104 32.39 5.18 -10.40
C ASP A 104 32.86 6.63 -10.45
N ALA A 105 33.90 6.89 -9.65
CA ALA A 105 34.85 7.92 -9.99
C ALA A 105 35.67 7.40 -11.18
N SER A 106 35.23 7.68 -12.41
CA SER A 106 36.11 7.62 -13.58
C SER A 106 35.61 8.50 -14.72
N LEU A 107 35.63 9.81 -14.50
CA LEU A 107 35.89 10.73 -15.60
C LEU A 107 37.41 10.84 -15.78
N THR A 108 37.99 9.84 -16.44
CA THR A 108 39.21 10.03 -17.23
C THR A 108 38.80 10.20 -18.69
N ASN A 109 38.84 11.44 -19.19
CA ASN A 109 39.69 11.82 -20.32
C ASN A 109 39.71 13.35 -20.46
#